data_AF-A0A9D6D141-F1
#
_entry.id   AF-A0A9D6D141-F1
#
_cell.length_a   1.000
_cell.length_b   1.000
_cell.length_c   1.000
_cell.angle_alpha   90.00
_cell.angle_beta   90.00
_cell.angle_gamma   90.00
#
_symmetry.space_group_name_H-M   'P 1'
#
loop_
_entity.id
_entity.type
_entity.pdbx_description
1 polymer ?
#
loop_
_entity_poly.entity_id
_entity_poly.type
_entity_poly.pdbx_seq_one_letter_code
_entity_poly.pdbx_strand_id
1 'polypeptide(L)'
;RGAGTAVLNLIAELAADQRRERLIYGGPYPTEQLFSTLLDSFRHDDGVPDPLAAFAAGTLGWRPAPFEPLVEGDGLTVQLRDGVEAVAWRGRVYRRDSVQGHGRRGPHRVRDAGGAVRCSLWALGSALEDHLELTADGRLVAVLPVRSDEATPRPLPRAVARGVVAVVAATSAAALGPALRETGAALTLEWAALGGELVTLDGDRGRVAMQLRRALVARIAAAPGHPERLGLAFAALGDVAVALGDTLQLRAQARLAAVTPERQAAALTSPPPADPGDARRIADAVEALLEDVS
;
A
#
# COMPACT_ATOMS: atom_id res chain seq x y z
N ARG A 1 -5.12 -11.71 -7.96
CA ARG A 1 -3.67 -11.44 -8.00
C ARG A 1 -3.04 -12.26 -6.87
N GLY A 2 -2.22 -13.27 -7.19
CA GLY A 2 -1.71 -14.24 -6.19
C GLY A 2 -0.72 -15.27 -6.74
N ALA A 3 -0.65 -15.43 -8.07
CA ALA A 3 0.25 -16.40 -8.71
C ALA A 3 1.73 -16.16 -8.39
N GLY A 4 2.19 -14.90 -8.32
CA GLY A 4 3.59 -14.58 -8.02
C GLY A 4 4.02 -15.04 -6.62
N THR A 5 3.24 -14.70 -5.59
CA THR A 5 3.51 -15.14 -4.21
C THR A 5 3.36 -16.66 -4.06
N ALA A 6 2.40 -17.29 -4.75
CA ALA A 6 2.27 -18.75 -4.74
C ALA A 6 3.49 -19.47 -5.35
N VAL A 7 4.02 -18.95 -6.47
CA VAL A 7 5.25 -19.48 -7.08
C VAL A 7 6.45 -19.29 -6.16
N LEU A 8 6.59 -18.13 -5.53
CA LEU A 8 7.68 -17.88 -4.57
C LEU A 8 7.58 -18.80 -3.34
N ASN A 9 6.36 -19.07 -2.85
CA ASN A 9 6.15 -20.01 -1.75
C ASN A 9 6.55 -21.42 -2.15
N LEU A 10 6.14 -21.88 -3.34
CA LEU A 10 6.53 -23.18 -3.88
C LEU A 10 8.06 -23.29 -4.02
N ILE A 11 8.74 -22.24 -4.47
CA ILE A 11 10.21 -22.22 -4.54
C ILE A 11 10.81 -22.34 -3.12
N ALA A 12 10.24 -21.65 -2.14
CA ALA A 12 10.68 -21.75 -0.75
C ALA A 12 10.46 -23.15 -0.17
N GLU A 13 9.30 -23.78 -0.43
CA GLU A 13 8.99 -25.16 -0.04
C GLU A 13 9.99 -26.14 -0.65
N LEU A 14 10.21 -26.08 -1.97
CA LEU A 14 11.15 -26.95 -2.67
C LEU A 14 12.59 -26.76 -2.18
N ALA A 15 12.99 -25.54 -1.86
CA ALA A 15 14.31 -25.25 -1.32
C ALA A 15 14.46 -25.80 0.11
N ALA A 16 13.43 -25.68 0.94
CA ALA A 16 13.39 -26.27 2.29
C ALA A 16 13.44 -27.80 2.25
N ASP A 17 12.66 -28.43 1.37
CA ASP A 17 12.66 -29.89 1.17
C ASP A 17 14.02 -30.42 0.73
N GLN A 18 14.72 -29.64 -0.10
CA GLN A 18 16.09 -29.91 -0.53
C GLN A 18 17.16 -29.52 0.51
N ARG A 19 16.75 -29.05 1.69
CA ARG A 19 17.63 -28.57 2.78
C ARG A 19 18.61 -27.49 2.32
N ARG A 20 18.17 -26.62 1.41
CA ARG A 20 18.92 -25.43 1.01
C ARG A 20 18.78 -24.39 2.11
N GLU A 21 19.87 -24.17 2.84
CA GLU A 21 19.87 -23.19 3.93
C GLU A 21 19.89 -21.75 3.42
N ARG A 22 20.46 -21.51 2.23
CA ARG A 22 20.67 -20.16 1.69
C ARG A 22 20.57 -20.13 0.17
N LEU A 23 19.87 -19.12 -0.34
CA LEU A 23 19.71 -18.80 -1.76
C LEU A 23 20.19 -17.38 -2.03
N ILE A 24 20.59 -17.10 -3.27
CA ILE A 24 20.96 -15.77 -3.76
C ILE A 24 20.05 -15.41 -4.92
N TYR A 25 19.55 -14.18 -4.93
CA TYR A 25 18.84 -13.65 -6.08
C TYR A 25 19.84 -13.26 -7.17
N GLY A 26 19.84 -14.01 -8.28
CA GLY A 26 20.70 -13.75 -9.45
C GLY A 26 19.95 -13.18 -10.65
N GLY A 27 18.71 -12.73 -10.47
CA GLY A 27 17.87 -12.21 -11.56
C GLY A 27 18.18 -10.75 -11.90
N PRO A 28 17.74 -10.28 -13.08
CA PRO A 28 17.86 -8.86 -13.44
C PRO A 28 16.83 -8.02 -12.67
N TYR A 29 17.18 -6.76 -12.38
CA TYR A 29 16.30 -5.75 -11.77
C TYR A 29 15.87 -6.03 -10.31
N PRO A 30 16.80 -5.93 -9.33
CA PRO A 30 16.48 -6.04 -7.90
C PRO A 30 15.72 -4.79 -7.42
N THR A 31 14.40 -4.77 -7.64
CA THR A 31 13.53 -3.66 -7.23
C THR A 31 13.05 -3.79 -5.78
N GLU A 32 12.73 -2.67 -5.13
CA GLU A 32 12.12 -2.67 -3.79
C GLU A 32 10.80 -3.46 -3.73
N GLN A 33 10.02 -3.44 -4.81
CA GLN A 33 8.80 -4.25 -4.92
C GLN A 33 9.11 -5.75 -4.92
N LEU A 34 10.13 -6.18 -5.65
CA LEU A 34 10.56 -7.57 -5.65
C LEU A 34 11.13 -7.96 -4.29
N PHE A 35 11.98 -7.13 -3.70
CA PHE A 35 12.47 -7.30 -2.33
C PHE A 35 11.31 -7.53 -1.36
N SER A 36 10.33 -6.62 -1.37
CA SER A 36 9.14 -6.71 -0.52
C SER A 36 8.31 -7.97 -0.79
N THR A 37 8.26 -8.44 -2.03
CA THR A 37 7.54 -9.68 -2.38
C THR A 37 8.30 -10.92 -1.90
N LEU A 38 9.63 -10.93 -1.97
CA LEU A 38 10.46 -12.03 -1.47
C LEU A 38 10.32 -12.21 0.05
N LEU A 39 10.13 -11.12 0.79
CA LEU A 39 9.89 -11.19 2.25
C LEU A 39 8.64 -11.99 2.64
N ASP A 40 7.70 -12.24 1.70
CA ASP A 40 6.52 -13.08 1.95
C ASP A 40 6.89 -14.57 2.11
N SER A 41 7.94 -15.05 1.43
CA SER A 41 8.30 -16.49 1.38
C SER A 41 9.75 -16.80 1.77
N PHE A 42 10.56 -15.77 2.05
CA PHE A 42 11.97 -15.91 2.40
C PHE A 42 12.34 -14.98 3.55
N ARG A 43 13.24 -15.43 4.42
CA ARG A 43 13.89 -14.57 5.42
C ARG A 43 15.24 -14.10 4.89
N HIS A 44 15.57 -12.82 5.02
CA HIS A 44 16.94 -12.40 4.72
C HIS A 44 17.90 -12.79 5.84
N ASP A 45 19.20 -12.72 5.55
CA ASP A 45 20.25 -12.94 6.56
C ASP A 45 20.11 -11.92 7.72
N ASP A 46 20.33 -12.37 8.96
CA ASP A 46 20.27 -11.52 10.15
C ASP A 46 21.48 -10.58 10.21
N GLY A 47 21.35 -9.44 10.91
CA GLY A 47 22.47 -8.53 11.14
C GLY A 47 22.91 -7.69 9.92
N VAL A 48 22.19 -7.75 8.81
CA VAL A 48 22.41 -6.88 7.64
C VAL A 48 21.82 -5.49 7.94
N PRO A 49 22.62 -4.41 8.01
CA PRO A 49 22.12 -3.09 8.40
C PRO A 49 21.16 -2.46 7.39
N ASP A 50 21.41 -2.71 6.09
CA ASP A 50 20.55 -2.26 4.98
C ASP A 50 20.29 -3.43 4.02
N PRO A 51 19.27 -4.26 4.32
CA PRO A 51 18.94 -5.42 3.49
C PRO A 51 18.52 -5.02 2.07
N LEU A 52 17.86 -3.88 1.88
CA LEU A 52 17.41 -3.45 0.57
C LEU A 52 18.61 -3.04 -0.32
N ALA A 53 19.58 -2.31 0.22
CA ALA A 53 20.80 -1.99 -0.51
C ALA A 53 21.63 -3.25 -0.84
N ALA A 54 21.75 -4.18 0.10
CA ALA A 54 22.41 -5.45 -0.13
C ALA A 54 21.70 -6.29 -1.21
N PHE A 55 20.36 -6.26 -1.24
CA PHE A 55 19.57 -6.90 -2.29
C PHE A 55 19.82 -6.24 -3.66
N ALA A 56 19.82 -4.91 -3.72
CA ALA A 56 20.12 -4.16 -4.94
C ALA A 56 21.53 -4.44 -5.47
N ALA A 57 22.49 -4.70 -4.58
CA ALA A 57 23.86 -5.10 -4.90
C ALA A 57 24.02 -6.60 -5.24
N GLY A 58 22.96 -7.42 -5.10
CA GLY A 58 23.01 -8.86 -5.34
C GLY A 58 23.80 -9.66 -4.31
N THR A 59 24.05 -9.10 -3.13
CA THR A 59 24.86 -9.73 -2.06
C THR A 59 24.03 -10.31 -0.92
N LEU A 60 22.72 -10.02 -0.89
CA LEU A 60 21.82 -10.49 0.16
C LEU A 60 21.52 -12.00 0.03
N GLY A 61 21.71 -12.72 1.13
CA GLY A 61 21.27 -14.11 1.28
C GLY A 61 19.82 -14.23 1.73
N TRP A 62 19.16 -15.26 1.20
CA TRP A 62 17.76 -15.58 1.47
C TRP A 62 17.65 -17.00 2.01
N ARG A 63 17.10 -17.14 3.20
CA ARG A 63 16.73 -18.43 3.80
C ARG A 63 15.29 -18.76 3.41
N PRO A 64 15.01 -19.95 2.84
CA PRO A 64 13.64 -20.38 2.57
C PRO A 64 12.79 -20.34 3.84
N ALA A 65 11.62 -19.72 3.75
CA ALA A 65 10.66 -19.66 4.84
C ALA A 65 9.26 -19.77 4.25
N PRO A 66 8.83 -20.95 3.79
CA PRO A 66 7.49 -21.10 3.25
C PRO A 66 6.43 -20.76 4.31
N PHE A 67 5.25 -20.35 3.85
CA PHE A 67 4.04 -20.26 4.68
C PHE A 67 3.11 -21.42 4.35
N GLU A 68 2.30 -21.83 5.31
CA GLU A 68 1.21 -22.78 5.13
C GLU A 68 -0.05 -22.02 4.64
N PRO A 69 -0.63 -22.40 3.49
CA PRO A 69 -1.88 -21.83 3.04
C PRO A 69 -3.08 -22.56 3.66
N LEU A 70 -3.87 -21.86 4.47
CA LEU A 70 -5.19 -22.32 4.90
C LEU A 70 -6.24 -21.76 3.94
N VAL A 71 -6.98 -22.63 3.26
CA VAL A 71 -8.10 -22.24 2.37
C VAL A 71 -9.40 -22.61 3.04
N GLU A 72 -10.27 -21.61 3.25
CA GLU A 72 -11.62 -21.82 3.76
C GLU A 72 -12.68 -21.43 2.69
N GLY A 73 -13.96 -21.63 3.01
CA GLY A 73 -15.08 -21.24 2.15
C GLY A 73 -15.10 -19.74 1.81
N ASP A 74 -15.93 -19.36 0.84
CA ASP A 74 -16.13 -17.96 0.40
C ASP A 74 -14.89 -17.24 -0.16
N GLY A 75 -13.90 -18.00 -0.65
CA GLY A 75 -12.70 -17.44 -1.26
C GLY A 75 -11.75 -16.79 -0.24
N LEU A 76 -11.77 -17.26 1.00
CA LEU A 76 -10.82 -16.90 2.04
C LEU A 76 -9.55 -17.76 1.90
N THR A 77 -8.40 -17.10 1.83
CA THR A 77 -7.09 -17.75 1.89
C THR A 77 -6.25 -17.05 2.95
N VAL A 78 -5.69 -17.82 3.87
CA VAL A 78 -4.88 -17.33 4.99
C VAL A 78 -3.47 -17.90 4.85
N GLN A 79 -2.47 -17.03 4.99
CA GLN A 79 -1.05 -17.41 5.02
C GLN A 79 -0.60 -17.50 6.47
N LEU A 80 -0.20 -18.70 6.88
CA LEU A 80 0.23 -19.03 8.23
C LEU A 80 1.72 -19.33 8.27
N ARG A 81 2.42 -18.80 9.28
CA ARG A 81 3.78 -19.23 9.63
C ARG A 81 3.93 -19.28 11.15
N ASP A 82 4.20 -18.12 11.75
CA ASP A 82 4.25 -17.92 13.20
C ASP A 82 2.91 -17.30 13.71
N GLY A 83 1.82 -17.63 13.02
CA GLY A 83 0.52 -16.97 13.08
C GLY A 83 0.08 -16.43 11.71
N VAL A 84 -1.04 -15.70 11.69
CA VAL A 84 -1.59 -15.10 10.46
C VAL A 84 -0.71 -13.96 9.95
N GLU A 85 -0.04 -14.13 8.80
CA GLU A 85 0.79 -13.07 8.18
C GLU A 85 0.03 -12.26 7.12
N ALA A 86 -0.83 -12.93 6.33
CA ALA A 86 -1.64 -12.32 5.31
C ALA A 86 -2.96 -13.06 5.08
N VAL A 87 -3.97 -12.34 4.60
CA VAL A 87 -5.30 -12.86 4.32
C VAL A 87 -5.77 -12.32 2.98
N ALA A 88 -6.18 -13.19 2.07
CA ALA A 88 -6.87 -12.81 0.84
C ALA A 88 -8.36 -13.16 0.96
N TRP A 89 -9.23 -12.18 0.75
CA TRP A 89 -10.68 -12.38 0.83
C TRP A 89 -11.43 -11.39 -0.07
N ARG A 90 -12.33 -11.89 -0.92
CA ARG A 90 -13.16 -11.08 -1.84
C ARG A 90 -12.35 -10.04 -2.65
N GLY A 91 -11.19 -10.46 -3.17
CA GLY A 91 -10.31 -9.61 -3.98
C GLY A 91 -9.41 -8.65 -3.19
N ARG A 92 -9.54 -8.60 -1.86
CA ARG A 92 -8.68 -7.79 -0.97
C ARG A 92 -7.56 -8.64 -0.41
N VAL A 93 -6.41 -8.02 -0.14
CA VAL A 93 -5.28 -8.67 0.52
C VAL A 93 -4.90 -7.86 1.74
N TYR A 94 -5.19 -8.40 2.92
CA TYR A 94 -4.76 -7.88 4.20
C TYR A 94 -3.37 -8.42 4.52
N ARG A 95 -2.50 -7.57 5.06
CA ARG A 95 -1.16 -7.97 5.50
C ARG A 95 -0.84 -7.37 6.85
N ARG A 96 0.07 -7.98 7.60
CA ARG A 96 0.66 -7.30 8.76
C ARG A 96 1.38 -6.03 8.33
N ASP A 97 1.45 -5.08 9.26
CA ASP A 97 2.05 -3.76 9.04
C ASP A 97 3.57 -3.80 8.96
N SER A 98 4.19 -4.91 9.36
CA SER A 98 5.61 -5.16 9.21
C SER A 98 5.89 -6.63 8.93
N VAL A 99 6.98 -6.88 8.20
CA VAL A 99 7.54 -8.21 7.98
C VAL A 99 9.05 -8.12 8.15
N GLN A 100 9.64 -8.93 9.04
CA GLN A 100 11.09 -8.90 9.29
C GLN A 100 11.63 -7.50 9.67
N GLY A 101 10.83 -6.68 10.36
CA GLY A 101 11.17 -5.30 10.71
C GLY A 101 10.96 -4.27 9.58
N HIS A 102 10.58 -4.70 8.38
CA HIS A 102 10.26 -3.80 7.25
C HIS A 102 8.79 -3.42 7.27
N GLY A 103 8.51 -2.12 7.36
CA GLY A 103 7.14 -1.61 7.36
C GLY A 103 6.45 -1.79 6.00
N ARG A 104 5.22 -2.29 6.02
CA ARG A 104 4.31 -2.37 4.86
C ARG A 104 3.22 -1.34 5.00
N ARG A 105 3.12 -0.43 4.02
CA ARG A 105 2.01 0.52 3.94
C ARG A 105 0.93 -0.06 3.03
N GLY A 106 -0.29 -0.07 3.54
CA GLY A 106 -1.46 -0.51 2.80
C GLY A 106 -2.73 -0.26 3.62
N PRO A 107 -3.87 -0.07 2.95
CA PRO A 107 -5.14 0.19 3.61
C PRO A 107 -5.74 -1.05 4.27
N HIS A 108 -5.35 -2.27 3.87
CA HIS A 108 -5.87 -3.52 4.42
C HIS A 108 -4.85 -4.18 5.34
N ARG A 109 -5.18 -4.30 6.63
CA ARG A 109 -4.25 -4.80 7.65
C ARG A 109 -4.75 -6.02 8.39
N VAL A 110 -3.82 -6.92 8.70
CA VAL A 110 -3.97 -7.97 9.70
C VAL A 110 -3.42 -7.43 11.02
N ARG A 111 -4.17 -7.60 12.11
CA ARG A 111 -3.76 -7.18 13.46
C ARG A 111 -4.26 -8.14 14.53
N ASP A 112 -3.53 -8.23 15.63
CA ASP A 112 -4.00 -8.96 16.80
C ASP A 112 -4.99 -8.10 17.61
N ALA A 113 -6.01 -8.73 18.17
CA ALA A 113 -7.08 -8.07 18.91
C ALA A 113 -7.66 -9.01 19.99
N GLY A 114 -7.16 -8.89 21.23
CA GLY A 114 -7.75 -9.58 22.38
C GLY A 114 -7.77 -11.11 22.27
N GLY A 115 -6.72 -11.72 21.70
CA GLY A 115 -6.63 -13.16 21.48
C GLY A 115 -7.22 -13.64 20.15
N ALA A 116 -7.84 -12.76 19.38
CA ALA A 116 -8.25 -12.99 18.00
C ALA A 116 -7.35 -12.23 17.02
N VAL A 117 -7.47 -12.54 15.73
CA VAL A 117 -6.86 -11.81 14.63
C VAL A 117 -7.95 -11.08 13.86
N ARG A 118 -7.73 -9.80 13.53
CA ARG A 118 -8.68 -8.99 12.74
C ARG A 118 -8.08 -8.55 11.42
N CYS A 119 -8.93 -8.57 10.40
CA CYS A 119 -8.65 -7.96 9.10
C CYS A 119 -9.41 -6.64 9.01
N SER A 120 -8.70 -5.53 8.91
CA SER A 120 -9.28 -4.18 9.02
C SER A 120 -8.92 -3.30 7.83
N LEU A 121 -9.83 -2.39 7.49
CA LEU A 121 -9.49 -1.16 6.78
C LEU A 121 -8.76 -0.22 7.76
N TRP A 122 -7.63 0.33 7.33
CA TRP A 122 -6.73 1.09 8.18
C TRP A 122 -6.33 2.41 7.51
N ALA A 123 -6.40 3.49 8.28
CA ALA A 123 -5.87 4.80 7.92
C ALA A 123 -5.66 5.60 9.21
N LEU A 124 -4.88 6.68 9.11
CA LEU A 124 -4.60 7.60 10.21
C LEU A 124 -4.03 6.88 11.44
N GLY A 125 -3.26 5.81 11.24
CA GLY A 125 -2.67 5.02 12.34
C GLY A 125 -3.67 4.18 13.14
N SER A 126 -4.87 3.91 12.62
CA SER A 126 -5.88 3.09 13.32
C SER A 126 -6.81 2.32 12.40
N ALA A 127 -7.51 1.32 12.93
CA ALA A 127 -8.60 0.67 12.23
C ALA A 127 -9.78 1.64 12.04
N LEU A 128 -10.20 1.81 10.79
CA LEU A 128 -11.43 2.52 10.42
C LEU A 128 -12.65 1.59 10.45
N GLU A 129 -12.43 0.34 10.06
CA GLU A 129 -13.47 -0.68 9.91
C GLU A 129 -12.85 -2.08 10.02
N ASP A 130 -13.51 -3.00 10.72
CA ASP A 130 -13.11 -4.40 10.79
C ASP A 130 -13.99 -5.23 9.83
N HIS A 131 -13.37 -6.11 9.05
CA HIS A 131 -14.04 -6.91 8.03
C HIS A 131 -14.12 -8.39 8.39
N LEU A 132 -13.06 -8.94 9.01
CA LEU A 132 -12.99 -10.33 9.42
C LEU A 132 -12.46 -10.44 10.84
N GLU A 133 -12.98 -11.43 11.56
CA GLU A 133 -12.42 -11.96 12.78
C GLU A 133 -11.99 -13.40 12.55
N LEU A 134 -10.73 -13.70 12.88
CA LEU A 134 -10.10 -15.01 12.75
C LEU A 134 -9.58 -15.47 14.12
N THR A 135 -9.41 -16.77 14.29
CA THR A 135 -8.61 -17.30 15.40
C THR A 135 -7.12 -16.97 15.19
N ALA A 136 -6.29 -17.18 16.22
CA ALA A 136 -4.84 -17.05 16.09
C ALA A 136 -4.25 -17.98 15.00
N ASP A 137 -4.87 -19.14 14.80
CA ASP A 137 -4.51 -20.13 13.77
C ASP A 137 -5.15 -19.84 12.40
N GLY A 138 -5.78 -18.68 12.23
CA GLY A 138 -6.29 -18.22 10.94
C GLY A 138 -7.66 -18.74 10.53
N ARG A 139 -8.36 -19.48 11.38
CA ARG A 139 -9.71 -19.95 11.07
C ARG A 139 -10.74 -18.82 11.15
N LEU A 140 -11.70 -18.79 10.22
CA LEU A 140 -12.74 -17.77 10.25
C LEU A 140 -13.67 -17.95 11.46
N VAL A 141 -13.77 -16.89 12.27
CA VAL A 141 -14.74 -16.79 13.37
C VAL A 141 -15.99 -16.07 12.89
N ALA A 142 -15.80 -14.90 12.25
CA ALA A 142 -16.91 -14.10 11.76
C ALA A 142 -16.51 -13.22 10.57
N VAL A 143 -17.45 -13.06 9.63
CA VAL A 143 -17.46 -11.94 8.70
C VAL A 143 -18.19 -10.78 9.36
N LEU A 144 -17.49 -9.66 9.55
CA LEU A 144 -18.03 -8.50 10.24
C LEU A 144 -18.79 -7.62 9.24
N PRO A 145 -19.97 -7.10 9.62
CA PRO A 145 -20.80 -6.31 8.73
C PRO A 145 -20.08 -5.01 8.36
N VAL A 146 -19.85 -4.84 7.06
CA VAL A 146 -19.32 -3.60 6.50
C VAL A 146 -20.43 -2.55 6.57
N ARG A 147 -20.13 -1.37 7.14
CA ARG A 147 -21.05 -0.24 7.18
C ARG A 147 -21.24 0.30 5.76
N SER A 148 -22.29 -0.15 5.09
CA SER A 148 -22.78 0.52 3.89
C SER A 148 -23.51 1.77 4.31
N ASP A 149 -22.89 2.90 4.06
CA ASP A 149 -23.46 4.22 4.32
C ASP A 149 -24.18 4.67 3.03
N GLU A 150 -25.41 5.16 3.10
CA GLU A 150 -26.03 5.85 1.96
C GLU A 150 -25.59 7.32 1.97
N ALA A 151 -24.30 7.56 1.70
CA ALA A 151 -23.76 8.91 1.63
C ALA A 151 -23.76 9.42 0.19
N THR A 152 -24.35 10.60 -0.02
CA THR A 152 -24.27 11.29 -1.32
C THR A 152 -22.81 11.64 -1.61
N PRO A 153 -22.27 11.32 -2.81
CA PRO A 153 -20.91 11.69 -3.16
C PRO A 153 -20.67 13.20 -3.05
N ARG A 154 -19.56 13.59 -2.41
CA ARG A 154 -19.16 15.00 -2.24
C ARG A 154 -17.79 15.24 -2.88
N PRO A 155 -17.67 16.14 -3.87
CA PRO A 155 -16.39 16.46 -4.49
C PRO A 155 -15.36 16.94 -3.45
N LEU A 156 -14.13 16.47 -3.60
CA LEU A 156 -12.97 16.99 -2.88
C LEU A 156 -12.36 18.18 -3.65
N PRO A 157 -11.73 19.15 -2.96
CA PRO A 157 -11.01 20.23 -3.62
C PRO A 157 -9.94 19.69 -4.59
N ARG A 158 -9.80 20.31 -5.77
CA ARG A 158 -8.80 19.90 -6.77
C ARG A 158 -7.36 19.91 -6.24
N ALA A 159 -7.07 20.78 -5.26
CA ALA A 159 -5.78 20.80 -4.57
C ALA A 159 -5.45 19.44 -3.95
N VAL A 160 -6.43 18.74 -3.35
CA VAL A 160 -6.23 17.43 -2.72
C VAL A 160 -5.78 16.39 -3.76
N ALA A 161 -6.44 16.32 -4.92
CA ALA A 161 -6.04 15.40 -5.99
C ALA A 161 -4.60 15.68 -6.49
N ARG A 162 -4.24 16.96 -6.64
CA ARG A 162 -2.87 17.35 -7.02
C ARG A 162 -1.85 16.99 -5.95
N GLY A 163 -2.19 17.17 -4.68
CA GLY A 163 -1.34 16.77 -3.55
C GLY A 163 -1.12 15.27 -3.50
N VAL A 164 -2.16 14.45 -3.71
CA VAL A 164 -2.03 12.99 -3.80
C VAL A 164 -1.03 12.60 -4.90
N VAL A 165 -1.16 13.18 -6.10
CA VAL A 165 -0.25 12.93 -7.22
C VAL A 165 1.18 13.37 -6.88
N ALA A 166 1.35 14.52 -6.20
CA ALA A 166 2.65 15.01 -5.76
C ALA A 166 3.30 14.09 -4.71
N VAL A 167 2.53 13.56 -3.75
CA VAL A 167 3.02 12.55 -2.79
C VAL A 167 3.48 11.31 -3.54
N VAL A 168 2.66 10.77 -4.46
CA VAL A 168 3.03 9.58 -5.23
C VAL A 168 4.27 9.83 -6.08
N ALA A 169 4.41 11.00 -6.71
CA ALA A 169 5.60 11.38 -7.47
C ALA A 169 6.85 11.46 -6.59
N ALA A 170 6.74 12.05 -5.41
CA ALA A 170 7.84 12.18 -4.46
C ALA A 170 8.32 10.84 -3.89
N THR A 171 7.44 9.83 -3.81
CA THR A 171 7.78 8.48 -3.31
C THR A 171 8.01 7.46 -4.42
N SER A 172 8.03 7.89 -5.69
CA SER A 172 8.28 7.02 -6.85
C SER A 172 9.68 7.21 -7.41
N ALA A 173 10.10 6.30 -8.30
CA ALA A 173 11.32 6.50 -9.08
C ALA A 173 11.26 7.82 -9.85
N ALA A 174 12.32 8.64 -9.75
CA ALA A 174 12.36 10.00 -10.31
C ALA A 174 12.01 10.04 -11.83
N ALA A 175 12.37 9.00 -12.58
CA ALA A 175 12.03 8.83 -13.99
C ALA A 175 10.52 8.86 -14.27
N LEU A 176 9.68 8.45 -13.32
CA LEU A 176 8.21 8.44 -13.46
C LEU A 176 7.57 9.79 -13.13
N GLY A 177 8.29 10.71 -12.48
CA GLY A 177 7.73 11.98 -11.98
C GLY A 177 6.92 12.78 -13.02
N PRO A 178 7.47 13.08 -14.21
CA PRO A 178 6.72 13.78 -15.25
C PRO A 178 5.46 13.03 -15.70
N ALA A 179 5.57 11.72 -15.94
CA ALA A 179 4.44 10.89 -16.39
C ALA A 179 3.34 10.76 -15.32
N LEU A 180 3.71 10.72 -14.03
CA LEU A 180 2.78 10.75 -12.91
C LEU A 180 1.99 12.06 -12.86
N ARG A 181 2.67 13.21 -13.01
CA ARG A 181 2.00 14.52 -13.03
C ARG A 181 1.05 14.68 -14.21
N GLU A 182 1.43 14.21 -15.39
CA GLU A 182 0.56 14.21 -16.57
C GLU A 182 -0.66 13.30 -16.39
N THR A 183 -0.44 12.08 -15.90
CA THR A 183 -1.53 11.12 -15.63
C THR A 183 -2.49 11.64 -14.57
N GLY A 184 -1.95 12.27 -13.53
CA GLY A 184 -2.71 12.83 -12.42
C GLY A 184 -3.42 14.14 -12.74
N ALA A 185 -3.16 14.79 -13.88
CA ALA A 185 -3.71 16.11 -14.18
C ALA A 185 -5.25 16.11 -14.31
N ALA A 186 -5.81 15.00 -14.80
CA ALA A 186 -7.26 14.80 -14.92
C ALA A 186 -7.90 14.19 -13.67
N LEU A 187 -7.10 13.76 -12.68
CA LEU A 187 -7.60 13.08 -11.50
C LEU A 187 -8.54 14.00 -10.71
N THR A 188 -9.74 13.51 -10.46
CA THR A 188 -10.72 14.11 -9.56
C THR A 188 -10.95 13.18 -8.39
N LEU A 189 -11.16 13.75 -7.21
CA LEU A 189 -11.47 12.98 -6.01
C LEU A 189 -12.83 13.41 -5.46
N GLU A 190 -13.55 12.47 -4.85
CA GLU A 190 -14.77 12.73 -4.12
C GLU A 190 -14.85 11.82 -2.90
N TRP A 191 -15.46 12.30 -1.83
CA TRP A 191 -15.92 11.44 -0.75
C TRP A 191 -17.10 10.61 -1.23
N ALA A 192 -17.09 9.31 -0.95
CA ALA A 192 -18.19 8.42 -1.27
C ALA A 192 -18.32 7.31 -0.22
N ALA A 193 -19.51 6.72 -0.16
CA ALA A 193 -19.70 5.47 0.56
C ALA A 193 -19.00 4.33 -0.19
N LEU A 194 -17.96 3.78 0.43
CA LEU A 194 -17.23 2.62 -0.07
C LEU A 194 -17.35 1.47 0.92
N GLY A 195 -17.62 0.27 0.40
CA GLY A 195 -17.61 -0.94 1.20
C GLY A 195 -16.21 -1.53 1.28
N GLY A 196 -15.54 -1.35 2.42
CA GLY A 196 -14.26 -2.00 2.74
C GLY A 196 -13.06 -1.64 1.87
N GLU A 197 -13.13 -0.53 1.13
CA GLU A 197 -12.02 0.05 0.36
C GLU A 197 -11.73 1.47 0.86
N LEU A 198 -10.46 1.86 0.90
CA LEU A 198 -10.10 3.24 1.27
C LEU A 198 -10.34 4.19 0.09
N VAL A 199 -9.94 3.74 -1.10
CA VAL A 199 -10.08 4.49 -2.35
C VAL A 199 -10.39 3.52 -3.49
N THR A 200 -11.32 3.88 -4.36
CA THR A 200 -11.52 3.20 -5.65
C THR A 200 -11.29 4.20 -6.79
N LEU A 201 -10.73 3.74 -7.91
CA LEU A 201 -10.48 4.58 -9.08
C LEU A 201 -11.21 4.02 -10.29
N ASP A 202 -12.11 4.80 -10.87
CA ASP A 202 -12.81 4.51 -12.13
C ASP A 202 -12.45 5.60 -13.15
N GLY A 203 -11.70 5.23 -14.20
CA GLY A 203 -11.08 6.21 -15.09
C GLY A 203 -10.23 7.22 -14.29
N ASP A 204 -10.52 8.51 -14.43
CA ASP A 204 -9.86 9.60 -13.68
C ASP A 204 -10.66 10.08 -12.47
N ARG A 205 -11.67 9.32 -12.05
CA ARG A 205 -12.51 9.63 -10.89
C ARG A 205 -12.17 8.70 -9.74
N GLY A 206 -11.46 9.24 -8.75
CA GLY A 206 -11.20 8.58 -7.48
C GLY A 206 -12.33 8.84 -6.49
N ARG A 207 -12.80 7.79 -5.83
CA ARG A 207 -13.72 7.88 -4.70
C ARG A 207 -12.96 7.50 -3.44
N VAL A 208 -13.08 8.32 -2.39
CA VAL A 208 -12.40 8.15 -1.10
C VAL A 208 -13.45 7.83 -0.04
N ALA A 209 -13.15 6.86 0.83
CA ALA A 209 -14.09 6.35 1.82
C ALA A 209 -14.59 7.44 2.78
N MET A 210 -15.91 7.52 2.98
CA MET A 210 -16.53 8.41 3.96
C MET A 210 -16.07 8.10 5.40
N GLN A 211 -15.68 6.86 5.68
CA GLN A 211 -15.11 6.41 6.94
C GLN A 211 -13.81 7.17 7.27
N LEU A 212 -12.96 7.42 6.27
CA LEU A 212 -11.76 8.25 6.45
C LEU A 212 -12.15 9.68 6.81
N ARG A 213 -13.10 10.27 6.09
CA ARG A 213 -13.59 11.63 6.39
C ARG A 213 -14.10 11.73 7.82
N ARG A 214 -14.97 10.81 8.25
CA ARG A 214 -15.53 10.78 9.62
C ARG A 214 -14.44 10.67 10.67
N ALA A 215 -13.47 9.76 10.48
CA ALA A 215 -12.35 9.61 11.39
C ALA A 215 -11.47 10.87 11.45
N LEU A 216 -11.23 11.50 10.29
CA LEU A 216 -10.45 12.73 10.19
C LEU A 216 -11.14 13.90 10.90
N VAL A 217 -12.43 14.14 10.63
CA VAL A 217 -13.25 15.16 11.31
C VAL A 217 -13.21 14.99 12.82
N ALA A 218 -13.48 13.77 13.31
CA ALA A 218 -13.50 13.47 14.74
C ALA A 218 -12.15 13.75 15.41
N ARG A 219 -11.05 13.44 14.73
CA ARG A 219 -9.69 13.65 15.25
C ARG A 219 -9.25 15.11 15.19
N ILE A 220 -9.61 15.82 14.14
CA ILE A 220 -9.33 17.26 14.03
C ILE A 220 -10.07 18.04 15.11
N ALA A 221 -11.33 17.67 15.38
CA ALA A 221 -12.11 18.26 16.47
C ALA A 221 -11.48 18.00 17.85
N ALA A 222 -10.86 16.83 18.05
CA ALA A 222 -10.17 16.47 19.29
C ALA A 222 -8.71 16.98 19.36
N ALA A 223 -8.14 17.49 18.27
CA ALA A 223 -6.74 17.88 18.21
C ALA A 223 -6.49 19.24 18.91
N PRO A 224 -5.42 19.35 19.72
CA PRO A 224 -5.19 20.48 20.62
C PRO A 224 -4.80 21.77 19.92
N GLY A 225 -4.24 21.69 18.71
CA GLY A 225 -3.70 22.84 17.98
C GLY A 225 -3.71 22.67 16.48
N HIS A 226 -3.37 23.76 15.78
CA HIS A 226 -3.28 23.79 14.33
C HIS A 226 -2.19 22.84 13.77
N PRO A 227 -0.98 22.72 14.35
CA PRO A 227 0.04 21.78 13.86
C PRO A 227 -0.42 20.32 13.90
N GLU A 228 -1.13 19.89 14.94
CA GLU A 228 -1.65 18.52 15.05
C GLU A 228 -2.75 18.25 14.02
N ARG A 229 -3.60 19.24 13.75
CA ARG A 229 -4.62 19.17 12.69
C ARG A 229 -3.99 19.05 11.30
N LEU A 230 -2.95 19.82 11.01
CA LEU A 230 -2.17 19.69 9.78
C LEU A 230 -1.52 18.30 9.68
N GLY A 231 -0.95 17.79 10.78
CA GLY A 231 -0.40 16.44 10.83
C GLY A 231 -1.42 15.35 10.48
N LEU A 232 -2.66 15.48 10.97
CA LEU A 232 -3.76 14.56 10.65
C LEU A 232 -4.18 14.65 9.17
N ALA A 233 -4.31 15.86 8.62
CA ALA A 233 -4.62 16.06 7.22
C ALA A 233 -3.50 15.53 6.30
N PHE A 234 -2.23 15.73 6.67
CA PHE A 234 -1.08 15.15 5.98
C PHE A 234 -1.08 13.62 6.02
N ALA A 235 -1.38 13.02 7.18
CA ALA A 235 -1.51 11.58 7.30
C ALA A 235 -2.64 11.02 6.40
N ALA A 236 -3.81 11.67 6.37
CA ALA A 236 -4.91 11.29 5.48
C ALA A 236 -4.51 11.35 4.00
N LEU A 237 -3.82 12.43 3.60
CA LEU A 237 -3.32 12.59 2.24
C LEU A 237 -2.34 11.46 1.87
N GLY A 238 -1.45 11.11 2.80
CA GLY A 238 -0.51 10.00 2.65
C GLY A 238 -1.21 8.65 2.51
N ASP A 239 -2.25 8.36 3.29
CA ASP A 239 -3.01 7.11 3.20
C ASP A 239 -3.75 6.99 1.85
N VAL A 240 -4.34 8.09 1.36
CA VAL A 240 -4.97 8.15 0.03
C VAL A 240 -3.93 7.95 -1.08
N ALA A 241 -2.75 8.55 -0.95
CA ALA A 241 -1.65 8.38 -1.89
C ALA A 241 -1.12 6.94 -1.93
N VAL A 242 -0.98 6.28 -0.78
CA VAL A 242 -0.63 4.86 -0.71
C VAL A 242 -1.68 4.00 -1.41
N ALA A 243 -2.97 4.26 -1.20
CA ALA A 243 -4.04 3.49 -1.83
C ALA A 243 -4.11 3.66 -3.36
N LEU A 244 -3.77 4.85 -3.88
CA LEU A 244 -3.77 5.15 -5.32
C LEU A 244 -2.43 4.88 -6.02
N GLY A 245 -1.34 4.78 -5.26
CA GLY A 245 0.04 4.76 -5.73
C GLY A 245 0.27 3.76 -6.86
N ASP A 246 -0.01 2.48 -6.61
CA ASP A 246 0.18 1.40 -7.59
C ASP A 246 -0.53 1.66 -8.91
N THR A 247 -1.76 2.17 -8.86
CA THR A 247 -2.55 2.41 -10.07
C THR A 247 -2.02 3.59 -10.86
N LEU A 248 -1.64 4.68 -10.17
CA LEU A 248 -1.04 5.85 -10.80
C LEU A 248 0.34 5.53 -11.39
N GLN A 249 1.16 4.75 -10.66
CA GLN A 249 2.46 4.28 -11.13
C GLN A 249 2.34 3.39 -12.36
N LEU A 250 1.40 2.44 -12.37
CA LEU A 250 1.15 1.57 -13.53
C LEU A 250 0.78 2.41 -14.77
N ARG A 251 -0.11 3.40 -14.62
CA ARG A 251 -0.49 4.30 -15.72
C ARG A 251 0.68 5.14 -16.20
N ALA A 252 1.49 5.68 -15.29
CA ALA A 252 2.67 6.46 -15.62
C ALA A 252 3.74 5.61 -16.33
N GLN A 253 3.96 4.37 -15.89
CA GLN A 253 4.84 3.40 -16.54
C GLN A 253 4.35 3.07 -17.95
N ALA A 254 3.06 2.80 -18.14
CA ALA A 254 2.49 2.55 -19.46
C ALA A 254 2.67 3.76 -20.40
N ARG A 255 2.52 4.98 -19.86
CA ARG A 255 2.75 6.22 -20.62
C ARG A 255 4.23 6.39 -20.99
N LEU A 256 5.15 6.13 -20.08
CA LEU A 256 6.59 6.15 -20.36
C LEU A 256 6.97 5.08 -21.39
N ALA A 257 6.40 3.88 -21.32
CA ALA A 257 6.63 2.82 -22.29
C ALA A 257 6.13 3.18 -23.70
N ALA A 258 5.18 4.12 -23.82
CA ALA A 258 4.63 4.57 -25.10
C ALA A 258 5.41 5.72 -25.75
N VAL A 259 6.36 6.36 -25.06
CA VAL A 259 7.24 7.36 -25.70
C VAL A 259 8.38 6.69 -26.46
N THR A 260 9.11 7.44 -27.29
CA THR A 260 10.18 6.87 -28.11
C THR A 260 11.30 6.27 -27.25
N PRO A 261 12.01 5.22 -27.74
CA PRO A 261 13.09 4.59 -26.99
C PRO A 261 14.16 5.57 -26.49
N GLU A 262 14.47 6.61 -27.26
CA GLU A 262 15.45 7.64 -26.89
C GLU A 262 14.97 8.44 -25.66
N ARG A 263 13.67 8.74 -25.58
CA ARG A 263 13.08 9.44 -24.44
C ARG A 263 12.99 8.55 -23.21
N GLN A 264 12.73 7.25 -23.40
CA GLN A 264 12.78 6.27 -22.30
C GLN A 264 14.20 6.17 -21.74
N ALA A 265 15.20 5.99 -22.61
CA ALA A 265 16.60 5.92 -22.21
C ALA A 265 17.03 7.21 -21.48
N ALA A 266 16.68 8.39 -22.01
CA ALA A 266 17.00 9.66 -21.35
C ALA A 266 16.39 9.75 -19.94
N ALA A 267 15.12 9.36 -19.76
CA ALA A 267 14.45 9.39 -18.47
C ALA A 267 15.08 8.42 -17.44
N LEU A 268 15.64 7.30 -17.90
CA LEU A 268 16.27 6.29 -17.04
C LEU A 268 17.73 6.61 -16.72
N THR A 269 18.50 7.12 -17.69
CA THR A 269 19.93 7.43 -17.54
C THR A 269 20.18 8.77 -16.85
N SER A 270 19.29 9.74 -17.05
CA SER A 270 19.40 11.07 -16.46
C SER A 270 18.01 11.55 -16.05
N PRO A 271 17.44 10.95 -14.98
CA PRO A 271 16.10 11.32 -14.53
C PRO A 271 16.05 12.81 -14.19
N PRO A 272 14.93 13.49 -14.51
CA PRO A 272 14.77 14.87 -14.13
C PRO A 272 14.82 15.01 -12.60
N PRO A 273 15.31 16.14 -12.07
CA PRO A 273 15.25 16.39 -10.63
C PRO A 273 13.79 16.39 -10.16
N ALA A 274 13.61 16.17 -8.85
CA ALA A 274 12.31 16.33 -8.21
C ALA A 274 11.75 17.74 -8.50
N ASP A 275 10.45 17.84 -8.79
CA ASP A 275 9.82 19.13 -9.08
C ASP A 275 9.69 19.90 -7.75
N PRO A 276 10.33 21.07 -7.61
CA PRO A 276 10.22 21.86 -6.38
C PRO A 276 8.78 22.29 -6.08
N GLY A 277 7.89 22.29 -7.09
CA GLY A 277 6.47 22.53 -6.92
C GLY A 277 5.71 21.40 -6.21
N ASP A 278 6.26 20.18 -6.11
CA ASP A 278 5.57 19.06 -5.46
C ASP A 278 5.38 19.33 -3.96
N ALA A 279 6.39 19.85 -3.26
CA ALA A 279 6.26 20.22 -1.85
C ALA A 279 5.14 21.25 -1.61
N ARG A 280 5.03 22.24 -2.51
CA ARG A 280 3.97 23.25 -2.43
C ARG A 280 2.58 22.65 -2.68
N ARG A 281 2.45 21.79 -3.71
CA ARG A 281 1.18 21.09 -4.00
C ARG A 281 0.73 20.22 -2.83
N ILE A 282 1.66 19.60 -2.12
CA ILE A 282 1.38 18.82 -0.92
C ILE A 282 0.89 19.74 0.20
N ALA A 283 1.57 20.87 0.46
CA ALA A 283 1.14 21.83 1.48
C ALA A 283 -0.26 22.40 1.18
N ASP A 284 -0.50 22.87 -0.05
CA ASP A 284 -1.80 23.40 -0.50
C ASP A 284 -2.91 22.34 -0.36
N ALA A 285 -2.60 21.06 -0.60
CA ALA A 285 -3.54 19.97 -0.45
C ALA A 285 -3.90 19.66 1.01
N VAL A 286 -2.94 19.76 1.92
CA VAL A 286 -3.17 19.60 3.36
C VAL A 286 -4.07 20.70 3.88
N GLU A 287 -3.79 21.96 3.50
CA GLU A 287 -4.64 23.10 3.87
C GLU A 287 -6.05 22.95 3.32
N ALA A 288 -6.20 22.64 2.02
CA ALA A 288 -7.51 22.44 1.40
C ALA A 288 -8.28 21.26 2.00
N LEU A 289 -7.60 20.18 2.38
CA LEU A 289 -8.23 19.04 3.05
C LEU A 289 -8.69 19.43 4.46
N LEU A 290 -7.88 20.17 5.21
CA LEU A 290 -8.22 20.67 6.54
C LEU A 290 -9.44 21.59 6.49
N GLU A 291 -9.53 22.48 5.50
CA GLU A 291 -10.69 23.36 5.29
C GLU A 291 -11.97 22.58 4.92
N ASP A 292 -11.88 21.49 4.14
CA ASP A 292 -13.06 20.68 3.74
C ASP A 292 -13.70 19.90 4.89
N VAL A 293 -12.89 19.56 5.91
CA VAL A 293 -13.28 18.70 7.04
C VAL A 293 -13.39 19.43 8.37
N SER A 294 -13.05 20.72 8.41
CA SER A 294 -13.34 21.60 9.55
C SER A 294 -14.79 22.09 9.52
#